data_AF-A0A7V0S1T1-F1
#
_entry.id   AF-A0A7V0S1T1-F1
#
_cell.length_a   1.000
_cell.length_b   1.000
_cell.length_c   1.000
_cell.angle_alpha   90.00
_cell.angle_beta   90.00
_cell.angle_gamma   90.00
#
_symmetry.space_group_name_H-M   'P 1'
#
loop_
_entity.id
_entity.type
_entity.pdbx_description
1 polymer ?
#
loop_
_entity_poly.entity_id
_entity_poly.type
_entity_poly.pdbx_seq_one_letter_code
_entity_poly.pdbx_strand_id
1 'polypeptide(L)' 'MNAASITPMDEFINLYINNLDLITENSAEVLNAHRQSALENFKLIGFPSPKSEKYKYTKVENLFRTDFEK' A
#
# COMPACT_ATOMS: atom_id res chain seq x y z
N MET A 1 9.02 -27.27 -1.79
CA MET A 1 8.74 -26.00 -2.48
C MET A 1 8.12 -25.08 -1.43
N ASN A 2 8.88 -24.15 -0.88
CA ASN A 2 8.37 -23.25 0.16
C ASN A 2 7.47 -22.20 -0.51
N ALA A 3 6.17 -22.25 -0.24
CA ALA A 3 5.29 -21.14 -0.57
C ALA A 3 5.84 -19.91 0.15
N ALA A 4 6.36 -18.94 -0.59
CA ALA A 4 6.78 -17.67 -0.02
C ALA A 4 5.58 -17.10 0.75
N SER A 5 5.74 -16.92 2.06
CA SER A 5 4.71 -16.28 2.89
C SER A 5 4.46 -14.89 2.33
N ILE A 6 3.27 -14.67 1.78
CA ILE A 6 2.85 -13.36 1.24
C ILE A 6 3.01 -12.34 2.38
N THR A 7 3.77 -11.27 2.13
CA THR A 7 3.92 -10.22 3.14
C THR A 7 2.68 -9.34 3.17
N PRO A 8 2.35 -8.68 4.29
CA PRO A 8 1.24 -7.72 4.34
C PRO A 8 1.35 -6.65 3.24
N MET A 9 2.57 -6.22 2.90
CA MET A 9 2.81 -5.26 1.82
C MET A 9 2.33 -5.78 0.47
N ASP A 10 2.69 -7.03 0.15
CA ASP A 10 2.28 -7.68 -1.09
C ASP A 10 0.76 -7.84 -1.15
N GLU A 11 0.11 -8.12 -0.02
CA GLU A 11 -1.35 -8.20 0.06
C GLU A 11 -2.02 -6.87 -0.29
N PHE A 12 -1.59 -5.74 0.28
CA PHE A 12 -2.15 -4.42 -0.07
C PHE A 12 -1.87 -4.04 -1.52
N ILE A 13 -0.67 -4.31 -2.02
CA ILE A 13 -0.32 -4.05 -3.42
C ILE A 13 -1.22 -4.87 -4.35
N ASN A 14 -1.40 -6.16 -4.07
CA ASN A 14 -2.24 -7.04 -4.85
C ASN A 14 -3.70 -6.61 -4.78
N LEU A 15 -4.21 -6.24 -3.60
CA LEU A 15 -5.58 -5.72 -3.45
C LEU A 15 -5.79 -4.47 -4.32
N TYR A 16 -4.86 -3.53 -4.31
CA TYR A 16 -4.94 -2.32 -5.11
C TYR A 16 -4.90 -2.63 -6.61
N ILE A 17 -3.93 -3.45 -7.06
CA ILE A 17 -3.76 -3.81 -8.48
C ILE A 17 -4.98 -4.57 -9.01
N ASN A 18 -5.51 -5.52 -8.23
CA ASN A 18 -6.68 -6.32 -8.62
C ASN A 18 -7.96 -5.49 -8.77
N ASN A 19 -7.98 -4.26 -8.24
CA ASN A 19 -9.12 -3.34 -8.31
C ASN A 19 -8.78 -2.04 -9.07
N LEU A 20 -7.68 -2.01 -9.82
CA LEU A 20 -7.17 -0.78 -10.45
C LEU A 20 -8.17 -0.17 -11.42
N ASP A 21 -8.84 -0.99 -12.22
CA ASP A 21 -9.85 -0.55 -13.19
C ASP A 21 -10.99 0.18 -12.48
N LEU A 22 -11.54 -0.41 -11.42
CA LEU A 22 -12.60 0.20 -10.61
C LEU A 22 -12.18 1.54 -10.01
N ILE A 23 -10.94 1.66 -9.55
CA ILE A 23 -10.40 2.90 -8.95
C ILE A 23 -10.19 4.00 -10.01
N THR A 24 -9.84 3.62 -11.24
CA THR A 24 -9.35 4.56 -12.26
C THR A 24 -10.40 4.96 -13.31
N GLU A 25 -11.38 4.10 -13.62
CA GLU A 25 -12.36 4.25 -14.71
C GLU A 25 -13.10 5.60 -14.70
N ASN A 26 -13.54 6.05 -13.53
CA ASN A 26 -14.35 7.27 -13.38
C ASN A 26 -13.57 8.43 -12.72
N SER A 27 -12.23 8.34 -12.71
CA SER A 27 -11.36 9.34 -12.11
C SER A 27 -10.65 10.19 -13.16
N ALA A 28 -10.35 11.44 -12.82
CA ALA A 28 -9.56 12.31 -13.69
C ALA A 28 -8.14 11.74 -13.92
N GLU A 29 -7.61 11.90 -15.13
CA GLU A 29 -6.28 11.40 -15.51
C GLU A 29 -5.16 11.90 -14.58
N VAL A 30 -5.22 13.17 -14.18
CA VAL A 30 -4.26 13.78 -13.24
C VAL A 30 -4.23 13.02 -11.91
N LEU A 31 -5.39 12.61 -11.39
CA LEU A 31 -5.48 11.84 -10.16
C LEU A 31 -4.90 10.43 -10.33
N ASN A 32 -5.19 9.79 -11.47
CA ASN A 32 -4.65 8.46 -11.79
C ASN A 32 -3.13 8.46 -11.93
N ALA A 33 -2.55 9.52 -12.50
CA ALA A 33 -1.09 9.68 -12.58
C ALA A 33 -0.44 9.76 -11.19
N HIS A 34 -1.03 10.51 -10.25
CA HIS A 34 -0.54 10.57 -8.87
C HIS A 34 -0.65 9.23 -8.14
N ARG A 35 -1.74 8.49 -8.36
CA ARG A 35 -1.91 7.15 -7.81
C ARG A 35 -0.84 6.17 -8.29
N GLN A 36 -0.53 6.19 -9.59
CA GLN A 36 0.52 5.36 -10.17
C GLN A 36 1.89 5.67 -9.52
N SER A 37 2.26 6.96 -9.45
CA SER A 37 3.51 7.38 -8.81
C SER A 37 3.56 6.98 -7.32
N ALA A 38 2.44 7.09 -6.60
CA ALA A 38 2.37 6.66 -5.21
C ALA A 38 2.57 5.16 -5.03
N LEU A 39 1.99 4.33 -5.91
CA LEU A 39 2.15 2.86 -5.87
C LEU A 39 3.61 2.46 -6.14
N GLU A 40 4.26 3.07 -7.13
CA GLU A 40 5.67 2.82 -7.44
C GLU A 40 6.57 3.21 -6.28
N ASN A 41 6.34 4.38 -5.70
CA ASN A 41 7.07 4.83 -4.51
C ASN A 41 6.84 3.86 -3.34
N PHE A 42 5.62 3.39 -3.11
CA PHE A 42 5.30 2.46 -2.03
C PHE A 42 6.03 1.11 -2.19
N LYS A 43 6.13 0.59 -3.42
CA LYS A 43 6.92 -0.63 -3.69
C LYS A 43 8.40 -0.49 -3.35
N LEU A 44 8.96 0.73 -3.47
CA LEU A 44 10.36 1.01 -3.20
C LEU A 44 10.63 1.30 -1.71
N ILE A 45 9.78 2.10 -1.07
CA ILE A 45 10.01 2.58 0.30
C ILE A 45 9.35 1.70 1.37
N GLY A 46 8.31 0.95 1.02
CA GLY A 46 7.52 0.11 1.92
C GLY A 46 6.70 0.90 2.94
N PHE A 47 6.31 0.22 4.03
CA PHE A 47 5.57 0.85 5.12
C PHE A 47 6.43 1.88 5.88
N PRO A 48 5.81 2.93 6.41
CA PRO A 48 6.50 3.82 7.34
C PRO A 48 6.96 3.05 8.59
N SER A 49 8.13 3.44 9.09
CA SER A 49 8.85 2.76 10.16
C SER A 49 9.39 3.76 11.17
N PRO A 50 9.58 3.40 12.46
CA PRO A 50 10.12 4.30 13.48
C PRO A 50 11.56 4.74 13.20
N LYS A 51 12.24 4.08 12.25
CA LYS A 51 13.56 4.49 11.73
C LYS A 51 13.50 5.81 10.95
N SER A 52 12.33 6.19 10.44
CA SER A 52 12.10 7.48 9.81
C SER A 52 11.77 8.52 10.87
N GLU A 53 12.49 9.65 10.89
CA GLU A 53 12.26 10.70 11.89
C GLU A 53 10.80 11.20 11.89
N LYS A 54 10.14 11.20 10.73
CA LYS A 54 8.72 11.59 10.59
C LYS A 54 7.75 10.66 11.33
N TYR A 55 8.13 9.40 11.55
CA TYR A 55 7.27 8.36 12.13
C TYR A 55 7.80 7.82 13.46
N LYS A 56 8.89 8.39 13.98
CA LYS A 56 9.58 7.94 15.20
C LYS A 56 8.70 7.86 16.44
N TYR A 57 7.72 8.75 16.56
CA TYR A 57 6.84 8.86 17.72
C TYR A 57 5.41 8.39 17.44
N THR A 58 5.14 7.86 16.24
CA THR A 58 3.80 7.42 15.82
C THR A 58 3.82 5.94 15.51
N LYS A 59 3.03 5.15 16.25
CA LYS A 59 2.87 3.69 16.04
C LYS A 59 1.97 3.40 14.84
N VAL A 60 2.48 3.63 13.64
CA VAL A 60 1.74 3.49 12.38
C VAL A 60 1.59 2.04 11.93
N GLU A 61 2.39 1.11 12.46
CA GLU A 61 2.37 -0.30 12.09
C GLU A 61 1.01 -0.94 12.36
N ASN A 62 0.32 -0.49 13.41
CA ASN A 62 -1.00 -0.98 13.77
C ASN A 62 -2.09 -0.59 12.76
N LEU A 63 -1.87 0.45 11.96
CA LEU A 63 -2.82 0.90 10.93
C LEU A 63 -2.82 -0.01 9.70
N PHE A 64 -1.77 -0.82 9.52
CA PHE A 64 -1.60 -1.71 8.38
C PHE A 64 -1.88 -3.17 8.73
N ARG A 65 -2.59 -3.41 9.83
CA ARG A 65 -3.10 -4.75 10.16
C ARG A 65 -4.33 -5.02 9.30
N THR A 66 -4.47 -6.26 8.84
CA THR A 66 -5.61 -6.73 8.03
C THR A 66 -6.87 -7.00 8.83
N ASP A 67 -6.98 -6.42 10.05
CA ASP A 67 -8.07 -6.59 11.00
C ASP A 67 -9.33 -5.77 10.59
N PHE A 68 -9.57 -5.56 9.30
CA PHE A 68 -10.84 -4.99 8.85
C PHE A 68 -11.92 -6.05 9.06
N GLU A 69 -12.67 -5.93 10.17
CA GLU A 69 -13.85 -6.75 10.42
C GLU A 69 -14.82 -6.63 9.24
N LYS A 70 -15.33 -7.77 8.78
CA LYS A 70 -16.36 -7.87 7.74
C LYS A 70 -17.74 -7.46 8.26
#